data_AF-A0AAW9TLK2-F1
#
_entry.id   AF-A0AAW9TLK2-F1
#
_cell.length_a   1.000
_cell.length_b   1.000
_cell.length_c   1.000
_cell.angle_alpha   90.00
_cell.angle_beta   90.00
_cell.angle_gamma   90.00
#
_symmetry.space_group_name_H-M   'P 1'
#
loop_
_entity.id
_entity.type
_entity.pdbx_description
1 polymer ?
#
loop_
_entity_poly.entity_id
_entity_poly.type
_entity_poly.pdbx_seq_one_letter_code
_entity_poly.pdbx_strand_id
1 'polypeptide(L)'
;MKAVPIPVRLRPHSMKVFVGVGLAGRRTCFLLACVLMTPAAARAEWQAVEKIKTYAITGQSGPELYASIGERGPQVGGLGRAIAHTSFKLTWRRKYEERDGACVLASALPKLTITYTLPELAGKLPAGIETHWQTFIAGVKKHELVHGDFIKEMVSAIEAATVGLAVADDPQCRKIKSEMTKRLGEISRAQRQKSRDFDKAELSDGGNVHQLILNLVNGG
;
A
#
# COMPACT_ATOMS: atom_id res chain seq x y z
N MET A 1 -5.71 -48.88 20.82
CA MET A 1 -6.71 -49.53 19.95
C MET A 1 -6.60 -48.93 18.55
N LYS A 2 -6.78 -49.78 17.55
CA LYS A 2 -6.38 -49.68 16.13
C LYS A 2 -6.80 -48.38 15.40
N ALA A 3 -5.89 -47.87 14.58
CA ALA A 3 -6.20 -47.04 13.41
C ALA A 3 -6.75 -47.93 12.28
N VAL A 4 -7.78 -47.44 11.57
CA VAL A 4 -8.22 -47.99 10.28
C VAL A 4 -8.52 -46.82 9.34
N PRO A 5 -7.86 -46.71 8.18
CA PRO A 5 -8.18 -45.71 7.17
C PRO A 5 -9.26 -46.21 6.21
N ILE A 6 -10.13 -45.29 5.76
CA ILE A 6 -11.14 -45.51 4.73
C ILE A 6 -10.57 -45.04 3.37
N PRO A 7 -10.47 -45.89 2.34
CA PRO A 7 -10.21 -45.44 0.98
C PRO A 7 -11.52 -45.44 0.17
N VAL A 8 -11.94 -44.27 -0.33
CA VAL A 8 -12.96 -44.19 -1.38
C VAL A 8 -12.25 -44.03 -2.73
N ARG A 9 -12.24 -45.12 -3.51
CA ARG A 9 -11.69 -45.18 -4.86
C ARG A 9 -12.86 -45.14 -5.85
N LEU A 10 -13.09 -44.00 -6.49
CA LEU A 10 -14.03 -43.87 -7.59
C LEU A 10 -13.41 -44.47 -8.86
N ARG A 11 -14.05 -45.50 -9.44
CA ARG A 11 -13.70 -46.07 -10.74
C ARG A 11 -14.41 -45.28 -11.85
N PRO A 12 -13.77 -45.04 -13.01
CA PRO A 12 -14.45 -44.52 -14.19
C PRO A 12 -15.20 -45.65 -14.91
N HIS A 13 -16.44 -45.39 -15.33
CA HIS A 13 -17.19 -46.25 -16.23
C HIS A 13 -16.66 -46.08 -17.66
N SER A 14 -16.10 -47.15 -18.23
CA SER A 14 -15.81 -47.26 -19.65
C SER A 14 -17.10 -47.32 -20.46
N MET A 15 -17.31 -46.35 -21.34
CA MET A 15 -18.39 -46.39 -22.34
C MET A 15 -17.82 -46.99 -23.63
N LYS A 16 -18.31 -48.17 -23.99
CA LYS A 16 -17.99 -48.84 -25.27
C LYS A 16 -18.67 -48.08 -26.41
N VAL A 17 -17.89 -47.60 -27.37
CA VAL A 17 -18.40 -47.04 -28.64
C VAL A 17 -18.63 -48.19 -29.61
N PHE A 18 -19.89 -48.40 -30.00
CA PHE A 18 -20.25 -49.22 -31.15
C PHE A 18 -20.03 -48.40 -32.42
N VAL A 19 -19.24 -48.94 -33.35
CA VAL A 19 -19.07 -48.38 -34.70
C VAL A 19 -20.24 -48.86 -35.57
N GLY A 20 -21.09 -47.92 -36.00
CA GLY A 20 -22.11 -48.14 -37.02
C GLY A 20 -21.80 -47.27 -38.23
N VAL A 21 -21.47 -47.89 -39.36
CA VAL A 21 -21.28 -47.24 -40.65
C VAL A 21 -22.64 -46.95 -41.28
N GLY A 22 -22.85 -45.72 -41.74
CA GLY A 22 -24.00 -45.32 -42.53
C GLY A 22 -23.75 -43.98 -43.22
N LEU A 23 -23.46 -44.02 -44.52
CA LEU A 23 -23.35 -42.87 -45.41
C LEU A 23 -24.72 -42.17 -45.56
N ALA A 24 -24.79 -40.86 -45.27
CA ALA A 24 -25.65 -39.90 -46.00
C ALA A 24 -25.35 -38.47 -45.51
N GLY A 25 -25.09 -37.56 -46.44
CA GLY A 25 -24.58 -36.21 -46.18
C GLY A 25 -25.47 -35.33 -45.31
N ARG A 26 -24.83 -34.58 -44.40
CA ARG A 26 -25.46 -33.46 -43.69
C ARG A 26 -24.41 -32.39 -43.44
N ARG A 27 -24.65 -31.19 -43.96
CA ARG A 27 -23.76 -30.01 -43.86
C ARG A 27 -23.56 -29.65 -42.39
N THR A 28 -22.34 -29.84 -41.88
CA THR A 28 -21.96 -29.44 -40.51
C THR A 28 -21.54 -27.98 -40.52
N CYS A 29 -22.41 -27.08 -40.05
CA CYS A 29 -22.02 -25.71 -39.71
C CYS A 29 -21.12 -25.75 -38.47
N PHE A 30 -19.83 -25.49 -38.64
CA PHE A 30 -18.94 -25.18 -37.52
C PHE A 30 -19.35 -23.82 -36.93
N LEU A 31 -20.02 -23.82 -35.78
CA LEU A 31 -20.16 -22.62 -34.95
C LEU A 31 -18.81 -22.33 -34.31
N LEU A 32 -18.07 -21.38 -34.89
CA LEU A 32 -16.84 -20.84 -34.34
C LEU A 32 -17.20 -20.00 -33.10
N ALA A 33 -17.01 -20.55 -31.90
CA ALA A 33 -17.14 -19.80 -30.66
C ALA A 33 -15.95 -18.84 -30.54
N CYS A 34 -16.10 -17.61 -31.04
CA CYS A 34 -15.15 -16.53 -30.80
C CYS A 34 -15.20 -16.14 -29.32
N VAL A 35 -14.27 -16.66 -28.51
CA VAL A 35 -13.99 -16.13 -27.18
C VAL A 35 -13.43 -14.72 -27.37
N LEU A 36 -14.25 -13.71 -27.09
CA LEU A 36 -13.82 -12.32 -27.02
C LEU A 36 -12.88 -12.16 -25.82
N MET A 37 -11.57 -12.33 -26.04
CA MET A 37 -10.55 -11.87 -25.10
C MET A 37 -10.58 -10.34 -25.11
N THR A 38 -11.32 -9.74 -24.18
CA THR A 38 -11.20 -8.31 -23.92
C THR A 38 -9.75 -8.01 -23.51
N PRO A 39 -9.02 -7.13 -24.21
CA PRO A 39 -7.68 -6.78 -23.79
C PRO A 39 -7.76 -6.14 -22.40
N ALA A 40 -7.22 -6.82 -21.40
CA ALA A 40 -6.96 -6.20 -20.12
C ALA A 40 -5.96 -5.07 -20.40
N ALA A 41 -6.40 -3.82 -20.23
CA ALA A 41 -5.48 -2.69 -20.25
C ALA A 41 -4.43 -2.95 -19.18
N ALA A 42 -3.22 -3.30 -19.59
CA ALA A 42 -2.09 -3.46 -18.69
C ALA A 42 -1.86 -2.10 -18.03
N ARG A 43 -2.30 -1.95 -16.78
CA ARG A 43 -1.89 -0.82 -15.95
C ARG A 43 -0.38 -0.95 -15.80
N ALA A 44 0.35 0.10 -16.13
CA ALA A 44 1.77 0.14 -15.87
C ALA A 44 1.95 0.04 -14.35
N GLU A 45 2.39 -1.13 -13.88
CA GLU A 45 2.63 -1.36 -12.45
C GLU A 45 3.78 -0.44 -12.01
N TRP A 46 3.43 0.61 -11.28
CA TRP A 46 4.40 1.47 -10.64
C TRP A 46 4.82 0.86 -9.31
N GLN A 47 6.06 1.13 -8.90
CA GLN A 47 6.56 0.72 -7.59
C GLN A 47 7.04 1.95 -6.82
N ALA A 48 6.75 1.96 -5.52
CA ALA A 48 7.27 2.97 -4.61
C ALA A 48 8.77 2.73 -4.37
N VAL A 49 9.55 3.79 -4.32
CA VAL A 49 10.91 3.75 -3.79
C VAL A 49 10.85 4.05 -2.30
N GLU A 50 11.15 3.08 -1.46
CA GLU A 50 11.13 3.23 -0.01
C GLU A 50 12.55 3.47 0.52
N LYS A 51 12.71 4.44 1.43
CA LYS A 51 13.99 4.86 2.00
C LYS A 51 13.92 4.93 3.51
N ILE A 52 14.99 4.53 4.18
CA ILE A 52 15.20 4.79 5.60
C ILE A 52 16.16 5.96 5.73
N LYS A 53 15.77 6.95 6.54
CA LYS A 53 16.63 8.03 7.03
C LYS A 53 16.69 7.89 8.54
N THR A 54 17.86 8.09 9.12
CA THR A 54 18.02 8.02 10.58
C THR A 54 18.36 9.37 11.18
N TYR A 55 18.10 9.50 12.48
CA TYR A 55 18.65 10.57 13.31
C TYR A 55 19.26 9.97 14.57
N ALA A 56 20.43 10.49 14.95
CA ALA A 56 21.22 9.96 16.04
C ALA A 56 20.57 10.23 17.40
N ILE A 57 20.55 9.22 18.25
CA ILE A 57 20.19 9.31 19.67
C ILE A 57 21.31 8.74 20.55
N THR A 58 21.41 9.29 21.76
CA THR A 58 22.32 8.86 22.83
C THR A 58 21.55 8.50 24.09
N GLY A 59 22.11 7.65 24.93
CA GLY A 59 21.57 7.27 26.24
C GLY A 59 22.16 5.95 26.72
N GLN A 60 22.08 5.68 28.02
CA GLN A 60 22.51 4.43 28.66
C GLN A 60 21.36 3.73 29.41
N SER A 61 20.16 4.32 29.40
CA SER A 61 18.92 3.75 29.93
C SER A 61 17.73 4.05 29.02
N GLY A 62 16.62 3.34 29.21
CA GLY A 62 15.35 3.54 28.53
C GLY A 62 14.84 4.99 28.60
N PRO A 63 14.74 5.59 29.80
CA PRO A 63 14.36 7.00 29.96
C PRO A 63 15.29 7.97 29.24
N GLU A 64 16.61 7.75 29.28
CA GLU A 64 17.57 8.61 28.57
C GLU A 64 17.43 8.52 27.05
N LEU A 65 17.23 7.31 26.51
CA LEU A 65 16.98 7.12 25.09
C LEU A 65 15.68 7.81 24.64
N TYR A 66 14.61 7.71 25.44
CA TYR A 66 13.34 8.36 25.12
C TYR A 66 13.41 9.88 25.23
N ALA A 67 14.12 10.43 26.23
CA ALA A 67 14.39 11.86 26.32
C ALA A 67 15.17 12.38 25.10
N SER A 68 16.21 11.66 24.71
CA SER A 68 17.04 11.93 23.53
C SER A 68 16.23 11.90 22.22
N ILE A 69 15.24 11.01 22.11
CA ILE A 69 14.24 11.03 21.03
C ILE A 69 13.43 12.32 21.07
N GLY A 70 12.90 12.72 22.24
CA GLY A 70 12.14 13.95 22.42
C GLY A 70 12.93 15.22 22.06
N GLU A 71 14.25 15.20 22.25
CA GLU A 71 15.16 16.31 21.89
C GLU A 71 15.56 16.35 20.42
N ARG A 72 15.62 15.19 19.75
CA ARG A 72 16.27 15.04 18.43
C ARG A 72 15.35 14.59 17.30
N GLY A 73 14.16 14.11 17.63
CA GLY A 73 13.16 13.63 16.68
C GLY A 73 12.76 14.66 15.62
N PRO A 74 12.17 14.22 14.50
CA PRO A 74 11.70 15.11 13.44
C PRO A 74 10.60 16.04 13.95
N GLN A 75 10.69 17.32 13.57
CA GLN A 75 9.63 18.29 13.82
C GLN A 75 8.52 18.10 12.78
N VAL A 76 7.32 17.77 13.24
CA VAL A 76 6.17 17.51 12.37
C VAL A 76 4.99 18.37 12.84
N GLY A 77 4.37 19.11 11.91
CA GLY A 77 3.11 19.82 12.17
C GLY A 77 3.16 20.95 13.21
N GLY A 78 4.34 21.40 13.64
CA GLY A 78 4.50 22.53 14.59
C GLY A 78 4.10 22.23 16.03
N LEU A 79 3.75 20.98 16.37
CA LEU A 79 3.22 20.59 17.69
C LEU A 79 4.25 19.85 18.57
N GLY A 80 5.48 19.66 18.09
CA GLY A 80 6.54 18.97 18.80
C GLY A 80 7.40 18.10 17.88
N ARG A 81 8.23 17.26 18.49
CA ARG A 81 9.04 16.26 17.79
C ARG A 81 8.35 14.89 17.92
N ALA A 82 8.28 14.17 16.80
CA ALA A 82 7.76 12.80 16.78
C ALA A 82 8.89 11.79 17.06
N ILE A 83 8.52 10.56 17.47
CA ILE A 83 9.46 9.44 17.62
C ILE A 83 10.00 9.02 16.26
N ALA A 84 9.14 8.98 15.26
CA ALA A 84 9.48 8.65 13.89
C ALA A 84 8.52 9.40 12.96
N HIS A 85 8.83 9.39 11.67
CA HIS A 85 7.95 10.03 10.70
C HIS A 85 8.09 9.44 9.30
N THR A 86 6.94 9.08 8.73
CA THR A 86 6.80 8.74 7.32
C THR A 86 6.42 9.95 6.49
N SER A 87 7.28 10.28 5.52
CA SER A 87 7.05 11.34 4.55
C SER A 87 7.13 10.79 3.12
N PHE A 88 6.61 11.52 2.14
CA PHE A 88 6.69 11.09 0.75
C PHE A 88 6.86 12.25 -0.23
N LYS A 89 7.44 11.93 -1.38
CA LYS A 89 7.48 12.77 -2.58
C LYS A 89 6.76 12.03 -3.70
N LEU A 90 5.71 12.65 -4.22
CA LEU A 90 4.90 12.10 -5.30
C LEU A 90 4.90 13.08 -6.48
N THR A 91 5.37 12.62 -7.63
CA THR A 91 5.22 13.33 -8.91
C THR A 91 4.48 12.46 -9.92
N TRP A 92 3.93 13.07 -10.98
CA TRP A 92 3.12 12.37 -11.97
C TRP A 92 3.57 12.75 -13.38
N ARG A 93 3.65 11.78 -14.28
CA ARG A 93 3.62 12.00 -15.73
C ARG A 93 2.21 11.72 -16.22
N ARG A 94 1.52 12.75 -16.72
CA ARG A 94 0.12 12.66 -17.16
C ARG A 94 0.03 12.93 -18.65
N LYS A 95 -0.79 12.16 -19.36
CA LYS A 95 -1.13 12.39 -20.76
C LYS A 95 -2.60 12.76 -20.87
N TYR A 96 -2.86 13.99 -21.31
CA TYR A 96 -4.20 14.45 -21.66
C TYR A 96 -4.38 14.39 -23.18
N GLU A 97 -5.54 13.96 -23.64
CA GLU A 97 -5.88 13.85 -25.06
C GLU A 97 -7.26 14.45 -25.28
N GLU A 98 -7.41 15.20 -26.36
CA GLU A 98 -8.72 15.60 -26.85
C GLU A 98 -9.33 14.44 -27.66
N ARG A 99 -10.59 14.08 -27.37
CA ARG A 99 -11.35 13.05 -28.08
C ARG A 99 -12.80 13.53 -28.19
N ASP A 100 -13.29 13.71 -29.41
CA ASP A 100 -14.68 14.09 -29.69
C ASP A 100 -15.16 15.34 -28.92
N GLY A 101 -14.31 16.37 -28.82
CA GLY A 101 -14.59 17.62 -28.08
C GLY A 101 -14.50 17.51 -26.55
N ALA A 102 -14.21 16.32 -26.01
CA ALA A 102 -13.89 16.10 -24.62
C ALA A 102 -12.36 16.09 -24.38
N CYS A 103 -11.93 16.42 -23.16
CA CYS A 103 -10.58 16.10 -22.71
C CYS A 103 -10.58 14.83 -21.85
N VAL A 104 -9.64 13.92 -22.14
CA VAL A 104 -9.48 12.64 -21.46
C VAL A 104 -8.09 12.55 -20.82
N LEU A 105 -8.00 12.11 -19.57
CA LEU A 105 -6.73 11.70 -18.96
C LEU A 105 -6.38 10.28 -19.42
N ALA A 106 -5.70 10.17 -20.55
CA ALA A 106 -5.34 8.89 -21.17
C ALA A 106 -4.38 8.04 -20.32
N SER A 107 -3.45 8.67 -19.61
CA SER A 107 -2.56 7.97 -18.68
C SER A 107 -2.05 8.85 -17.53
N ALA A 108 -1.74 8.22 -16.40
CA ALA A 108 -1.11 8.85 -15.24
C ALA A 108 -0.11 7.88 -14.61
N LEU A 109 1.18 8.18 -14.75
CA LEU A 109 2.27 7.37 -14.20
C LEU A 109 2.84 8.07 -12.96
N PRO A 110 2.67 7.52 -11.75
CA PRO A 110 3.24 8.11 -10.55
C PRO A 110 4.73 7.77 -10.44
N LYS A 111 5.46 8.68 -9.79
CA LYS A 111 6.79 8.45 -9.24
C LYS A 111 6.72 8.76 -7.75
N LEU A 112 6.68 7.70 -6.95
CA LEU A 112 6.54 7.77 -5.50
C LEU A 112 7.86 7.43 -4.82
N THR A 113 8.32 8.30 -3.93
CA THR A 113 9.37 7.99 -2.95
C THR A 113 8.80 8.17 -1.55
N ILE A 114 8.90 7.15 -0.71
CA ILE A 114 8.52 7.17 0.71
C ILE A 114 9.80 7.18 1.54
N THR A 115 9.87 8.02 2.56
CA THR A 115 11.00 8.12 3.47
C THR A 115 10.53 7.94 4.91
N TYR A 116 11.03 6.90 5.55
CA TYR A 116 10.85 6.60 6.96
C TYR A 116 11.99 7.22 7.75
N THR A 117 11.70 8.15 8.65
CA THR A 117 12.68 8.77 9.54
C THR A 117 12.63 8.07 10.90
N LEU A 118 13.70 7.40 11.30
CA LEU A 118 13.76 6.57 12.51
C LEU A 118 14.93 6.98 13.43
N PRO A 119 14.82 6.79 14.76
CA PRO A 119 15.97 6.98 15.65
C PRO A 119 17.00 5.87 15.47
N GLU A 120 18.27 6.22 15.64
CA GLU A 120 19.41 5.31 15.54
C GLU A 120 20.42 5.58 16.65
N LEU A 121 20.93 4.51 17.29
CA LEU A 121 21.91 4.63 18.37
C LEU A 121 23.25 5.14 17.83
N ALA A 122 23.79 6.19 18.46
CA ALA A 122 25.13 6.69 18.17
C ALA A 122 26.25 5.92 18.92
N GLY A 123 25.90 4.98 19.79
CA GLY A 123 26.84 4.25 20.64
C GLY A 123 26.31 2.89 21.08
N LYS A 124 27.11 2.16 21.85
CA LYS A 124 26.73 0.87 22.42
C LYS A 124 25.84 1.05 23.64
N LEU A 125 24.89 0.12 23.80
CA LEU A 125 24.04 0.02 24.98
C LEU A 125 24.55 -1.05 25.94
N PRO A 126 24.26 -0.94 27.26
CA PRO A 126 24.38 -2.06 28.17
C PRO A 126 23.44 -3.20 27.74
N ALA A 127 23.85 -4.45 27.93
CA ALA A 127 23.12 -5.64 27.44
C ALA A 127 21.67 -5.70 27.92
N GLY A 128 21.38 -5.21 29.14
CA GLY A 128 20.01 -5.14 29.67
C GLY A 128 19.07 -4.26 28.85
N ILE A 129 19.58 -3.18 28.26
CA ILE A 129 18.77 -2.16 27.56
C ILE A 129 18.57 -2.52 26.09
N GLU A 130 19.56 -3.20 25.51
CA GLU A 130 19.59 -3.54 24.08
C GLU A 130 18.33 -4.28 23.63
N THR A 131 17.84 -5.24 24.44
CA THR A 131 16.63 -6.01 24.09
C THR A 131 15.37 -5.13 24.06
N HIS A 132 15.22 -4.22 25.03
CA HIS A 132 14.10 -3.27 25.08
C HIS A 132 14.17 -2.29 23.92
N TRP A 133 15.37 -1.79 23.60
CA TRP A 133 15.61 -0.93 22.44
C TRP A 133 15.25 -1.62 21.12
N GLN A 134 15.72 -2.85 20.88
CA GLN A 134 15.45 -3.58 19.64
C GLN A 134 13.94 -3.83 19.45
N THR A 135 13.24 -4.16 20.54
CA THR A 135 11.78 -4.32 20.52
C THR A 135 11.09 -3.01 20.15
N PHE A 136 11.49 -1.91 20.80
CA PHE A 136 10.95 -0.58 20.55
C PHE A 136 11.15 -0.14 19.10
N ILE A 137 12.39 -0.16 18.59
CA ILE A 137 12.70 0.35 17.25
C ILE A 137 12.09 -0.51 16.15
N ALA A 138 12.01 -1.83 16.34
CA ALA A 138 11.34 -2.72 15.40
C ALA A 138 9.83 -2.43 15.34
N GLY A 139 9.19 -2.20 16.48
CA GLY A 139 7.78 -1.85 16.56
C GLY A 139 7.47 -0.48 15.96
N VAL A 140 8.27 0.54 16.28
CA VAL A 140 8.16 1.88 15.66
C VAL A 140 8.35 1.80 14.14
N LYS A 141 9.34 1.05 13.66
CA LYS A 141 9.50 0.82 12.22
C LYS A 141 8.25 0.19 11.60
N LYS A 142 7.65 -0.80 12.27
CA LYS A 142 6.45 -1.49 11.79
C LYS A 142 5.25 -0.53 11.71
N HIS A 143 5.10 0.35 12.69
CA HIS A 143 4.11 1.43 12.68
C HIS A 143 4.30 2.35 11.48
N GLU A 144 5.52 2.83 11.22
CA GLU A 144 5.81 3.69 10.06
C GLU A 144 5.54 3.01 8.71
N LEU A 145 5.80 1.70 8.59
CA LEU A 145 5.48 0.95 7.37
C LEU A 145 3.98 0.96 7.03
N VAL A 146 3.10 0.97 8.05
CA VAL A 146 1.64 1.08 7.83
C VAL A 146 1.28 2.43 7.21
N HIS A 147 1.91 3.53 7.62
CA HIS A 147 1.74 4.82 6.94
C HIS A 147 2.24 4.77 5.49
N GLY A 148 3.35 4.07 5.24
CA GLY A 148 3.84 3.79 3.89
C GLY A 148 2.79 3.10 3.02
N ASP A 149 2.10 2.10 3.57
CA ASP A 149 1.02 1.40 2.88
C ASP A 149 -0.18 2.32 2.60
N PHE A 150 -0.60 3.17 3.55
CA PHE A 150 -1.66 4.14 3.32
C PHE A 150 -1.33 5.14 2.20
N ILE A 151 -0.06 5.52 2.07
CA ILE A 151 0.40 6.39 0.98
C ILE A 151 0.32 5.64 -0.36
N LYS A 152 0.73 4.38 -0.42
CA LYS A 152 0.62 3.55 -1.63
C LYS A 152 -0.84 3.37 -2.05
N GLU A 153 -1.73 3.05 -1.11
CA GLU A 153 -3.17 2.95 -1.34
C GLU A 153 -3.77 4.26 -1.88
N MET A 154 -3.37 5.41 -1.31
CA MET A 154 -3.81 6.72 -1.80
C MET A 154 -3.39 6.96 -3.26
N VAL A 155 -2.15 6.59 -3.64
CA VAL A 155 -1.69 6.73 -5.03
C VAL A 155 -2.49 5.82 -5.97
N SER A 156 -2.76 4.58 -5.57
CA SER A 156 -3.62 3.67 -6.33
C SER A 156 -5.05 4.20 -6.48
N ALA A 157 -5.61 4.80 -5.42
CA ALA A 157 -6.93 5.42 -5.46
C ALA A 157 -6.97 6.63 -6.40
N ILE A 158 -5.90 7.43 -6.43
CA ILE A 158 -5.77 8.54 -7.39
C ILE A 158 -5.77 8.00 -8.82
N GLU A 159 -4.96 6.98 -9.11
CA GLU A 159 -4.91 6.39 -10.45
C GLU A 159 -6.28 5.86 -10.88
N ALA A 160 -6.93 5.08 -10.02
CA ALA A 160 -8.25 4.50 -10.26
C ALA A 160 -9.34 5.57 -10.49
N ALA A 161 -9.28 6.69 -9.77
CA ALA A 161 -10.28 7.75 -9.87
C ALA A 161 -10.07 8.70 -11.06
N THR A 162 -8.91 8.64 -11.73
CA THR A 162 -8.50 9.67 -12.68
C THR A 162 -8.12 9.15 -14.06
N VAL A 163 -7.50 7.97 -14.20
CA VAL A 163 -7.17 7.42 -15.52
C VAL A 163 -8.46 7.07 -16.27
N GLY A 164 -8.59 7.58 -17.48
CA GLY A 164 -9.80 7.46 -18.30
C GLY A 164 -10.89 8.48 -17.98
N LEU A 165 -10.68 9.37 -17.00
CA LEU A 165 -11.60 10.49 -16.74
C LEU A 165 -11.73 11.33 -18.01
N ALA A 166 -12.97 11.55 -18.45
CA ALA A 166 -13.32 12.36 -19.60
C ALA A 166 -14.23 13.51 -19.17
N VAL A 167 -13.96 14.72 -19.66
CA VAL A 167 -14.80 15.90 -19.45
C VAL A 167 -15.17 16.51 -20.79
N ALA A 168 -16.47 16.56 -21.08
CA ALA A 168 -17.01 17.11 -22.32
C ALA A 168 -16.80 18.62 -22.44
N ASP A 169 -16.81 19.11 -23.69
CA ASP A 169 -16.64 20.52 -24.05
C ASP A 169 -15.39 21.14 -23.40
N ASP A 170 -14.26 20.43 -23.46
CA ASP A 170 -13.00 20.84 -22.81
C ASP A 170 -11.77 20.70 -23.72
N PRO A 171 -11.76 21.28 -24.94
CA PRO A 171 -10.66 21.12 -25.91
C PRO A 171 -9.30 21.65 -25.41
N GLN A 172 -9.30 22.49 -24.37
CA GLN A 172 -8.07 23.01 -23.75
C GLN A 172 -7.71 22.32 -22.43
N CYS A 173 -8.42 21.25 -22.06
CA CYS A 173 -8.22 20.50 -20.82
C CYS A 173 -8.18 21.39 -19.57
N ARG A 174 -9.07 22.38 -19.49
CA ARG A 174 -9.19 23.31 -18.34
C ARG A 174 -10.18 22.77 -17.32
N LYS A 175 -11.36 22.31 -17.76
CA LYS A 175 -12.41 21.78 -16.88
C LYS A 175 -11.96 20.50 -16.19
N ILE A 176 -11.29 19.59 -16.91
CA ILE A 176 -10.76 18.35 -16.34
C ILE A 176 -9.79 18.60 -15.18
N LYS A 177 -8.98 19.66 -15.23
CA LYS A 177 -8.03 19.98 -14.14
C LYS A 177 -8.75 20.37 -12.85
N SER A 178 -9.89 21.07 -12.96
CA SER A 178 -10.74 21.39 -11.81
C SER A 178 -11.35 20.13 -11.20
N GLU A 179 -11.91 19.26 -12.05
CA GLU A 179 -12.50 17.99 -11.62
C GLU A 179 -11.46 17.06 -10.98
N MET A 180 -10.27 16.99 -11.55
CA MET A 180 -9.12 16.31 -10.97
C MET A 180 -8.80 16.87 -9.57
N THR A 181 -8.69 18.18 -9.43
CA THR A 181 -8.35 18.83 -8.15
C THR A 181 -9.36 18.47 -7.07
N LYS A 182 -10.66 18.45 -7.40
CA LYS A 182 -11.73 18.03 -6.49
C LYS A 182 -11.53 16.58 -6.01
N ARG A 183 -11.39 15.64 -6.94
CA ARG A 183 -11.19 14.20 -6.65
C ARG A 183 -9.94 13.95 -5.81
N LEU A 184 -8.82 14.57 -6.20
CA LEU A 184 -7.56 14.46 -5.48
C LEU A 184 -7.67 15.02 -4.06
N GLY A 185 -8.41 16.11 -3.87
CA GLY A 185 -8.66 16.70 -2.56
C GLY A 185 -9.41 15.77 -1.62
N GLU A 186 -10.44 15.08 -2.12
CA GLU A 186 -11.22 14.09 -1.37
C GLU A 186 -10.35 12.89 -0.96
N ILE A 187 -9.63 12.29 -1.91
CA ILE A 187 -8.74 11.15 -1.66
C ILE A 187 -7.64 11.52 -0.65
N SER A 188 -7.05 12.71 -0.80
CA SER A 188 -6.02 13.20 0.12
C SER A 188 -6.55 13.44 1.53
N ARG A 189 -7.78 13.94 1.68
CA ARG A 189 -8.43 14.07 3.00
C ARG A 189 -8.68 12.70 3.63
N ALA A 190 -9.17 11.73 2.86
CA ALA A 190 -9.42 10.37 3.33
C ALA A 190 -8.13 9.69 3.82
N GLN A 191 -7.03 9.79 3.06
CA GLN A 191 -5.73 9.26 3.49
C GLN A 191 -5.26 9.90 4.79
N ARG A 192 -5.32 11.24 4.91
CA ARG A 192 -4.92 11.93 6.13
C ARG A 192 -5.77 11.54 7.34
N GLN A 193 -7.07 11.33 7.14
CA GLN A 193 -7.96 10.87 8.21
C GLN A 193 -7.58 9.46 8.65
N LYS A 194 -7.40 8.53 7.70
CA LYS A 194 -6.97 7.16 7.97
C LYS A 194 -5.65 7.11 8.75
N SER A 195 -4.68 7.95 8.37
CA SER A 195 -3.41 8.09 9.09
C SER A 195 -3.61 8.53 10.54
N ARG A 196 -4.39 9.60 10.77
CA ARG A 196 -4.65 10.11 12.12
C ARG A 196 -5.41 9.12 13.00
N ASP A 197 -6.35 8.39 12.43
CA ASP A 197 -7.13 7.40 13.18
C ASP A 197 -6.25 6.23 13.62
N PHE A 198 -5.33 5.80 12.76
CA PHE A 198 -4.32 4.80 13.11
C PHE A 198 -3.36 5.31 14.19
N ASP A 199 -2.80 6.51 14.04
CA ASP A 199 -1.96 7.15 15.06
C ASP A 199 -2.66 7.20 16.41
N LYS A 200 -3.91 7.66 16.43
CA LYS A 200 -4.73 7.75 17.63
C LYS A 200 -4.89 6.38 18.30
N ALA A 201 -5.18 5.33 17.55
CA ALA A 201 -5.33 3.99 18.10
C ALA A 201 -4.00 3.47 18.69
N GLU A 202 -2.90 3.62 17.95
CA GLU A 202 -1.58 3.12 18.32
C GLU A 202 -0.95 3.86 19.51
N LEU A 203 -1.22 5.16 19.64
CA LEU A 203 -0.65 6.03 20.68
C LEU A 203 -1.53 6.18 21.92
N SER A 204 -2.80 5.79 21.86
CA SER A 204 -3.71 5.85 23.00
C SER A 204 -3.33 4.91 24.15
N ASP A 205 -3.97 5.06 25.31
CA ASP A 205 -3.79 4.19 26.47
C ASP A 205 -3.99 2.71 26.11
N GLY A 206 -2.92 1.91 26.25
CA GLY A 206 -2.92 0.50 25.86
C GLY A 206 -2.63 0.22 24.38
N GLY A 207 -2.49 1.24 23.54
CA GLY A 207 -2.11 1.12 22.14
C GLY A 207 -0.72 0.54 21.93
N ASN A 208 -0.45 0.00 20.74
CA ASN A 208 0.80 -0.70 20.46
C ASN A 208 2.04 0.18 20.66
N VAL A 209 2.07 1.39 20.08
CA VAL A 209 3.20 2.31 20.23
C VAL A 209 3.32 2.78 21.68
N HIS A 210 2.20 3.02 22.36
CA HIS A 210 2.24 3.35 23.79
C HIS A 210 2.88 2.22 24.62
N GLN A 211 2.53 0.96 24.39
CA GLN A 211 3.16 -0.17 25.08
C GLN A 211 4.65 -0.32 24.76
N LEU A 212 5.07 -0.02 23.52
CA LEU A 212 6.49 0.00 23.15
C LEU A 212 7.26 1.07 23.96
N ILE A 213 6.66 2.26 24.12
CA ILE A 213 7.25 3.35 24.92
C ILE A 213 7.38 2.92 26.39
N LEU A 214 6.32 2.36 26.98
CA LEU A 214 6.35 1.89 28.37
C LEU A 214 7.38 0.78 28.58
N ASN A 215 7.47 -0.17 27.64
CA ASN A 215 8.45 -1.24 27.72
C ASN A 215 9.90 -0.72 27.60
N LEU A 216 10.13 0.32 26.80
CA LEU A 216 11.44 0.96 26.72
C LEU A 216 11.77 1.70 28.04
N VAL A 217 10.87 2.55 28.50
CA VAL A 217 11.11 3.47 29.62
C VAL A 217 11.13 2.77 30.99
N ASN A 218 10.35 1.70 31.17
CA ASN A 218 10.26 0.98 32.45
C ASN A 218 11.15 -0.27 32.51
N GLY A 219 11.48 -0.85 31.35
CA GLY A 219 12.26 -2.08 31.25
C GLY A 219 13.76 -1.86 31.03
N GLY A 220 14.17 -0.65 30.66
CA GLY A 220 15.57 -0.28 30.46
C GLY A 220 16.00 0.94 31.25
#